data_AF-A0A937ZPA4-F1
#
_entry.id   AF-A0A937ZPA4-F1
#
_cell.length_a   1.000
_cell.length_b   1.000
_cell.length_c   1.000
_cell.angle_alpha   90.00
_cell.angle_beta   90.00
_cell.angle_gamma   90.00
#
_symmetry.space_group_name_H-M   'P 1'
#
loop_
_entity.id
_entity.type
_entity.pdbx_description
1 polymer ?
#
loop_
_entity_poly.entity_id
_entity_poly.type
_entity_poly.pdbx_seq_one_letter_code
_entity_poly.pdbx_strand_id
1 'polypeptide(L)'
;MRHRTFHGRIDYVTDGVGEMGREWFTLTAHGNGDRTSRTLTEMDDYELVRDVTYTVDRLFRPKDCFTRVMVADRLVGTGWCRFT
;
A
#
# COMPACT_ATOMS: atom_id res chain seq x y z
N MET A 1 19.02 15.64 -4.14
CA MET A 1 18.31 15.12 -2.95
C MET A 1 18.47 13.61 -2.93
N ARG A 2 18.96 13.01 -1.83
CA ARG A 2 19.24 11.56 -1.79
C ARG A 2 18.05 10.82 -1.17
N HIS A 3 17.07 10.45 -1.98
CA HIS A 3 16.05 9.48 -1.58
C HIS A 3 16.59 8.06 -1.74
N ARG A 4 16.10 7.12 -0.92
CA ARG A 4 16.34 5.69 -1.12
C ARG A 4 15.00 5.01 -1.37
N THR A 5 14.94 4.21 -2.42
CA THR A 5 13.73 3.51 -2.82
C THR A 5 13.94 2.01 -2.64
N PHE A 6 12.93 1.34 -2.11
CA PHE A 6 12.85 -0.11 -2.01
C PHE A 6 11.61 -0.58 -2.76
N HIS A 7 11.70 -1.73 -3.39
CA HIS A 7 10.59 -2.40 -4.04
C HIS A 7 10.52 -3.84 -3.53
N GLY A 8 9.33 -4.40 -3.43
CA GLY A 8 9.17 -5.78 -3.02
C GLY A 8 7.77 -6.30 -3.24
N ARG A 9 7.60 -7.57 -2.88
CA ARG A 9 6.34 -8.30 -2.93
C ARG A 9 6.06 -8.88 -1.54
N ILE A 10 4.80 -8.84 -1.09
CA ILE A 10 4.31 -9.53 0.10
C ILE A 10 3.24 -10.50 -0.36
N ASP A 11 3.35 -11.77 0.06
CA ASP A 11 2.40 -12.82 -0.31
C ASP A 11 1.42 -13.04 0.83
N TYR A 12 0.13 -13.02 0.52
CA TYR A 12 -0.92 -13.40 1.45
C TYR A 12 -1.10 -14.91 1.34
N VAL A 13 -0.60 -15.65 2.33
CA VAL A 13 -0.60 -17.12 2.34
C VAL A 13 -1.49 -17.64 3.46
N THR A 14 -2.36 -18.59 3.13
CA THR A 14 -3.21 -19.29 4.10
C THR A 14 -2.84 -20.77 4.15
N ASP A 15 -2.74 -21.31 5.36
CA ASP A 15 -2.41 -22.73 5.58
C ASP A 15 -3.37 -23.65 4.83
N GLY A 16 -2.80 -24.57 4.06
CA GLY A 16 -3.57 -25.52 3.24
C GLY A 16 -4.20 -24.96 1.96
N VAL A 17 -4.14 -23.64 1.72
CA VAL A 17 -4.65 -22.99 0.50
C VAL A 17 -3.50 -22.49 -0.39
N GLY A 18 -2.44 -21.94 0.21
CA GLY A 18 -1.33 -21.31 -0.53
C GLY A 18 -1.50 -19.80 -0.69
N GLU A 19 -0.90 -19.23 -1.74
CA GLU A 19 -1.02 -17.79 -2.07
C GLU A 19 -2.48 -17.50 -2.48
N MET A 20 -3.14 -16.62 -1.74
CA MET A 20 -4.51 -16.13 -2.02
C MET A 20 -4.52 -14.69 -2.56
N GLY A 21 -3.36 -14.06 -2.56
CA GLY A 21 -3.20 -12.69 -2.99
C GLY A 21 -1.77 -12.23 -2.79
N ARG A 22 -1.47 -11.04 -3.29
CA ARG A 22 -0.14 -10.44 -3.24
C ARG A 22 -0.21 -8.93 -3.17
N GLU A 23 0.86 -8.35 -2.65
CA GLU A 23 1.04 -6.91 -2.61
C GLU A 23 2.38 -6.52 -3.20
N TRP A 24 2.35 -5.67 -4.21
CA TRP A 24 3.53 -5.02 -4.77
C TRP A 24 3.71 -3.67 -4.09
N PHE A 25 4.84 -3.44 -3.44
CA PHE A 25 5.10 -2.19 -2.74
C PHE A 25 6.33 -1.45 -3.26
N THR A 26 6.27 -0.13 -3.19
CA THR A 26 7.39 0.80 -3.35
C THR A 26 7.48 1.67 -2.10
N LEU A 27 8.57 1.55 -1.34
CA LEU A 27 8.85 2.38 -0.19
C LEU A 27 9.92 3.42 -0.54
N THR A 28 9.58 4.70 -0.45
CA THR A 28 10.52 5.82 -0.61
C THR A 28 10.86 6.39 0.76
N ALA A 29 12.13 6.29 1.16
CA ALA A 29 12.68 7.00 2.30
C ALA A 29 13.25 8.35 1.84
N HIS A 30 12.66 9.44 2.34
CA HIS A 30 13.00 10.81 1.99
C HIS A 30 14.14 11.35 2.87
N GLY A 31 14.85 12.37 2.38
CA GLY A 31 16.01 12.94 3.07
C GLY A 31 15.70 13.60 4.42
N ASN A 32 14.45 14.02 4.64
CA ASN A 32 13.96 14.58 5.90
C ASN A 32 13.53 13.50 6.92
N GLY A 33 13.60 12.21 6.54
CA GLY A 33 13.17 11.09 7.37
C GLY A 33 11.72 10.64 7.15
N ASP A 34 10.94 11.36 6.33
CA ASP A 34 9.62 10.90 5.93
C ASP A 34 9.73 9.60 5.11
N ARG A 35 8.69 8.78 5.14
CA ARG A 35 8.60 7.54 4.39
C ARG A 35 7.25 7.47 3.71
N THR A 36 7.24 7.24 2.40
CA THR A 36 6.01 7.04 1.63
C THR A 36 6.00 5.62 1.08
N SER A 37 4.98 4.83 1.43
CA SER A 37 4.70 3.54 0.81
C SER A 37 3.64 3.70 -0.26
N ARG A 38 3.85 3.08 -1.41
CA ARG A 38 2.84 2.88 -2.45
C ARG A 38 2.65 1.40 -2.64
N THR A 39 1.42 0.94 -2.59
CA THR A 39 1.06 -0.47 -2.44
C THR A 39 -0.06 -0.77 -3.42
N LEU A 40 0.12 -1.79 -4.25
CA LEU A 40 -0.94 -2.41 -5.03
C LEU A 40 -1.18 -3.82 -4.50
N THR A 41 -2.32 -4.02 -3.85
CA THR A 41 -2.76 -5.32 -3.34
C THR A 41 -3.76 -5.94 -4.30
N GLU A 42 -3.58 -7.22 -4.60
CA GLU A 42 -4.49 -8.06 -5.38
C GLU A 42 -4.90 -9.25 -4.50
N MET A 43 -6.20 -9.50 -4.36
CA MET A 43 -6.74 -10.68 -3.68
C MET A 43 -7.52 -11.51 -4.70
N ASP A 44 -7.06 -12.74 -4.93
CA ASP A 44 -7.56 -13.62 -6.00
C ASP A 44 -8.94 -14.21 -5.65
N ASP A 45 -9.23 -14.41 -4.37
CA ASP A 45 -10.47 -14.99 -3.85
C ASP A 45 -11.67 -14.03 -3.86
N TYR A 46 -11.41 -12.72 -3.77
CA TYR A 46 -12.43 -11.66 -3.75
C TYR A 46 -12.46 -10.79 -5.01
N GLU A 47 -11.66 -11.09 -6.03
CA GLU A 47 -11.45 -10.23 -7.21
C GLU A 47 -11.20 -8.75 -6.80
N LEU A 48 -10.42 -8.57 -5.73
CA LEU A 48 -10.20 -7.28 -5.10
C LEU A 48 -8.85 -6.71 -5.48
N VAL A 49 -8.85 -5.45 -5.91
CA VAL A 49 -7.63 -4.66 -6.13
C VAL A 49 -7.68 -3.42 -5.23
N ARG A 50 -6.66 -3.23 -4.41
CA ARG A 50 -6.51 -2.06 -3.54
C ARG A 50 -5.22 -1.32 -3.86
N ASP A 51 -5.33 -0.04 -4.19
CA ASP A 51 -4.21 0.88 -4.38
C ASP A 51 -4.12 1.83 -3.18
N VAL A 52 -2.97 1.86 -2.51
CA VAL A 52 -2.72 2.68 -1.32
C VAL A 52 -1.45 3.51 -1.50
N THR A 53 -1.53 4.79 -1.16
CA THR A 53 -0.35 5.64 -0.88
C THR A 53 -0.43 6.10 0.56
N TYR A 54 0.59 5.82 1.37
CA TYR A 54 0.61 6.19 2.79
C TYR A 54 1.96 6.80 3.17
N THR A 55 1.92 7.98 3.80
CA THR A 55 3.11 8.70 4.24
C THR A 55 3.16 8.82 5.76
N VAL A 56 4.32 8.51 6.33
CA VAL A 56 4.64 8.73 7.74
C VAL A 56 5.86 9.64 7.90
N ASP A 57 5.92 10.35 9.02
CA ASP A 57 7.09 11.15 9.38
C ASP A 57 8.27 10.29 9.90
N ARG A 58 9.37 10.95 10.28
CA ARG A 58 10.54 10.29 10.87
C ARG A 58 10.21 9.45 12.11
N LEU A 59 9.21 9.85 12.88
CA LEU A 59 8.73 9.21 14.11
C LEU A 59 7.59 8.22 13.84
N PHE A 60 7.34 7.85 12.58
CA PHE A 60 6.26 6.94 12.16
C PHE A 60 4.85 7.46 12.46
N ARG A 61 4.66 8.78 12.57
CA ARG A 61 3.33 9.38 12.70
C ARG A 61 2.73 9.56 11.31
N PRO A 62 1.43 9.27 11.12
CA PRO A 62 0.77 9.46 9.83
C PRO A 62 0.79 10.93 9.40
N LYS A 63 1.04 11.19 8.12
CA LYS A 63 0.96 12.53 7.50
C LYS A 63 -0.17 12.62 6.47
N ASP A 64 -0.26 11.64 5.59
CA ASP A 64 -1.35 11.50 4.62
C ASP A 64 -1.56 10.04 4.20
N CYS A 65 -2.74 9.78 3.67
CA CYS A 65 -3.12 8.50 3.08
C CYS A 65 -4.08 8.71 1.91
N PHE A 66 -3.92 7.94 0.85
CA PHE A 66 -4.90 7.72 -0.20
C PHE A 66 -5.15 6.22 -0.33
N THR A 67 -6.41 5.82 -0.49
CA THR A 67 -6.81 4.44 -0.79
C THR A 67 -7.87 4.41 -1.89
N ARG A 68 -7.79 3.43 -2.78
CA ARG A 68 -8.81 3.07 -3.75
C ARG A 68 -9.04 1.57 -3.69
N VAL A 69 -10.30 1.15 -3.71
CA VAL A 69 -10.68 -0.27 -3.73
C VAL A 69 -11.57 -0.53 -4.94
N MET A 70 -11.15 -1.51 -5.74
CA MET A 70 -11.92 -2.10 -6.82
C MET A 70 -12.29 -3.53 -6.41
N VAL A 71 -13.51 -3.97 -6.73
CA VAL A 71 -13.95 -5.37 -6.58
C VAL A 71 -14.65 -5.77 -7.86
N ALA A 72 -14.25 -6.89 -8.47
CA ALA A 72 -14.80 -7.37 -9.74
C ALA A 72 -14.86 -6.24 -10.80
N ASP A 73 -13.73 -5.56 -11.00
CA ASP A 73 -13.55 -4.41 -11.91
C ASP A 73 -14.47 -3.19 -11.65
N ARG A 74 -15.10 -3.10 -10.48
CA ARG A 74 -15.96 -1.98 -10.10
C ARG A 74 -15.37 -1.18 -8.96
N LEU A 75 -15.41 0.14 -9.08
CA LEU A 75 -15.02 1.04 -8.00
C LEU A 75 -16.00 0.90 -6.82
N VAL A 76 -15.49 0.40 -5.69
CA VAL A 76 -16.27 0.25 -4.45
C VAL A 76 -16.06 1.44 -3.53
N GLY A 77 -14.87 2.05 -3.55
CA GLY A 77 -14.63 3.24 -2.75
C GLY A 77 -13.26 3.86 -2.91
N THR A 78 -13.17 5.12 -2.48
CA THR A 78 -11.92 5.85 -2.31
C THR A 78 -11.91 6.56 -0.97
N GLY A 79 -10.73 6.78 -0.43
CA GLY A 79 -10.51 7.53 0.80
C GLY A 79 -9.26 8.38 0.69
N TRP A 80 -9.31 9.58 1.24
CA TRP A 80 -8.15 10.45 1.37
C TRP A 80 -8.14 11.08 2.76
N CYS A 81 -6.99 11.05 3.41
CA CYS A 81 -6.79 11.62 4.73
C CYS A 81 -5.53 12.46 4.73
N ARG A 82 -5.61 13.64 5.37
CA ARG A 82 -4.45 14.41 5.81
C ARG A 82 -4.50 14.49 7.33
N PHE A 83 -3.43 14.06 7.97
CA PHE A 83 -3.30 14.05 9.42
C PHE A 83 -2.58 15.34 9.86
N THR A 84 -3.04 15.96 10.94
CA THR A 84 -2.54 17.24 11.47
C THR A 84 -2.05 17.10 12.90
#